data_AF-A0A954UGQ2-F1
#
_entry.id   AF-A0A954UGQ2-F1
#
_cell.length_a   1.000
_cell.length_b   1.000
_cell.length_c   1.000
_cell.angle_alpha   90.00
_cell.angle_beta   90.00
_cell.angle_gamma   90.00
#
_symmetry.space_group_name_H-M   'P 1'
#
loop_
_entity.id
_entity.type
_entity.pdbx_description
1 polymer ?
#
loop_
_entity_poly.entity_id
_entity_poly.type
_entity_poly.pdbx_seq_one_letter_code
_entity_poly.pdbx_strand_id
1 'polypeptide(L)'
;LNQYVADIRQAQATPILCSPIPRNSWRDGQVVKGRDNDYVGWARQLAARENVLFINLNHIVCDVMTQLGQPFSDEVLFRSDDHTHTTLMGAQLNAHCVVAGIKSLGEACDLSGFLSPTAAPVLPARTVHDNEHPSETDRTHEDTHRANDVSGP
;
A
#
# COMPACT_ATOMS: atom_id res chain seq x y z
N LEU A 1 7.85 15.26 -7.45
CA LEU A 1 6.38 15.17 -7.25
C LEU A 1 5.73 16.55 -7.05
N ASN A 2 6.23 17.42 -6.17
CA ASN A 2 5.73 18.81 -6.02
C ASN A 2 5.51 19.57 -7.32
N GLN A 3 6.59 19.72 -8.10
CA GLN A 3 6.54 20.46 -9.36
C GLN A 3 5.48 19.87 -10.31
N TYR A 4 5.40 18.55 -10.41
CA TYR A 4 4.39 17.89 -11.23
C TYR A 4 2.95 18.21 -10.79
N VAL A 5 2.67 18.27 -9.49
CA VAL A 5 1.34 18.67 -8.99
C VAL A 5 1.03 20.11 -9.40
N ALA A 6 2.00 21.02 -9.29
CA ALA A 6 1.83 22.41 -9.71
C ALA A 6 1.59 22.53 -11.22
N ASP A 7 2.39 21.83 -12.04
CA ASP A 7 2.29 21.86 -13.50
C ASP A 7 0.95 21.27 -13.99
N ILE A 8 0.49 20.16 -13.39
CA ILE A 8 -0.81 19.54 -13.72
C ILE A 8 -1.97 20.51 -13.42
N ARG A 9 -1.91 21.21 -12.28
CA ARG A 9 -2.91 22.23 -11.93
C ARG A 9 -2.88 23.42 -12.88
N GLN A 10 -1.68 23.87 -13.27
CA GLN A 10 -1.52 24.93 -14.26
C GLN A 10 -2.11 24.54 -15.62
N ALA A 11 -2.01 23.26 -15.98
CA ALA A 11 -2.64 22.69 -17.17
C ALA A 11 -4.15 22.40 -16.99
N GLN A 12 -4.76 22.82 -15.87
CA GLN A 12 -6.18 22.61 -15.54
C GLN A 12 -6.61 21.13 -15.51
N ALA A 13 -5.67 20.22 -15.19
CA ALA A 13 -5.93 18.80 -15.03
C ALA A 13 -5.97 18.39 -13.54
N THR A 14 -6.57 17.23 -13.26
CA THR A 14 -6.69 16.69 -11.90
C THR A 14 -5.51 15.79 -11.57
N PRO A 15 -4.61 16.16 -10.64
CA PRO A 15 -3.53 15.29 -10.20
C PRO A 15 -4.06 14.15 -9.32
N ILE A 16 -3.65 12.93 -9.64
CA ILE A 16 -3.83 11.75 -8.80
C ILE A 16 -2.45 11.18 -8.53
N LEU A 17 -2.04 11.18 -7.26
CA LEU A 17 -0.76 10.60 -6.86
C LEU A 17 -0.93 9.10 -6.63
N CYS A 18 0.04 8.33 -7.14
CA CYS A 18 0.07 6.88 -7.01
C CYS A 18 1.43 6.47 -6.44
N SER A 19 1.43 5.67 -5.37
CA SER A 19 2.68 5.16 -4.80
C SER A 19 3.35 4.13 -5.74
N PRO A 20 4.67 3.91 -5.66
CA PRO A 20 5.32 2.79 -6.36
C PRO A 20 4.75 1.43 -5.93
N ILE A 21 4.78 0.44 -6.84
CA ILE A 21 4.49 -0.96 -6.50
C ILE A 21 5.51 -1.49 -5.46
N PRO A 22 5.19 -2.54 -4.68
CA PRO A 22 6.18 -3.16 -3.80
C PRO A 22 7.27 -3.87 -4.62
N ARG A 23 8.43 -4.03 -4.00
CA ARG A 23 9.45 -4.98 -4.46
C ARG A 23 9.00 -6.40 -4.09
N ASN A 24 9.60 -7.38 -4.75
CA ASN A 24 9.46 -8.78 -4.35
C ASN A 24 10.27 -9.05 -3.08
N SER A 25 9.79 -8.55 -1.94
CA SER A 25 10.45 -8.64 -0.64
C SER A 25 9.45 -9.10 0.40
N TRP A 26 9.79 -10.17 1.09
CA TRP A 26 8.89 -10.89 1.97
C TRP A 26 9.44 -10.97 3.40
N ARG A 27 8.53 -10.94 4.37
CA ARG A 27 8.81 -11.15 5.79
C ARG A 27 7.61 -11.86 6.41
N ASP A 28 7.84 -12.96 7.11
CA ASP A 28 6.81 -13.70 7.84
C ASP A 28 5.57 -14.05 6.98
N GLY A 29 5.82 -14.45 5.72
CA GLY A 29 4.76 -14.81 4.76
C GLY A 29 3.99 -13.63 4.17
N GLN A 30 4.41 -12.39 4.43
CA GLN A 30 3.78 -11.17 3.95
C GLN A 30 4.74 -10.36 3.08
N VAL A 31 4.21 -9.67 2.07
CA VAL A 31 4.98 -8.68 1.32
C VAL A 31 5.27 -7.48 2.21
N VAL A 32 6.51 -6.99 2.18
CA VAL A 32 6.91 -5.81 2.94
C VAL A 32 6.27 -4.56 2.35
N LYS A 33 5.27 -4.01 3.05
CA LYS A 33 4.59 -2.76 2.71
C LYS A 33 5.52 -1.54 2.89
N GLY A 34 5.33 -0.54 2.05
CA GLY A 34 5.93 0.78 2.21
C GLY A 34 5.43 1.50 3.47
N ARG A 35 6.31 2.34 4.04
CA ARG A 35 6.20 3.00 5.34
C ARG A 35 6.31 4.53 5.20
N ASP A 36 6.16 5.23 6.31
CA ASP A 36 6.14 6.70 6.32
C ASP A 36 7.45 7.38 5.91
N ASN A 37 8.60 6.72 6.11
CA ASN A 37 9.92 7.24 5.77
C ASN A 37 10.48 6.66 4.46
N ASP A 38 9.60 6.35 3.50
CA ASP A 38 9.99 5.94 2.15
C ASP A 38 9.11 6.59 1.07
N TYR A 39 9.31 6.21 -0.19
CA TYR A 39 8.60 6.78 -1.33
C TYR A 39 7.06 6.68 -1.24
N VAL A 40 6.53 5.64 -0.59
CA VAL A 40 5.08 5.49 -0.37
C VAL A 40 4.61 6.52 0.64
N GLY A 41 5.30 6.63 1.77
CA GLY A 41 5.03 7.63 2.81
C GLY A 41 5.13 9.06 2.30
N TRP A 42 6.18 9.39 1.56
CA TRP A 42 6.38 10.73 1.01
C TRP A 42 5.32 11.10 -0.04
N ALA A 43 4.88 10.15 -0.87
CA ALA A 43 3.79 10.37 -1.82
C ALA A 43 2.46 10.63 -1.10
N ARG A 44 2.17 9.85 -0.05
CA ARG A 44 0.99 10.03 0.80
C ARG A 44 0.99 11.39 1.51
N GLN A 45 2.10 11.76 2.14
CA GLN A 45 2.25 13.05 2.83
C GLN A 45 2.12 14.22 1.87
N LEU A 46 2.69 14.12 0.67
CA LEU A 46 2.48 15.10 -0.39
C LEU A 46 1.01 15.21 -0.78
N ALA A 47 0.33 14.07 -0.96
CA ALA A 47 -1.07 14.07 -1.36
C ALA A 47 -1.95 14.78 -0.33
N ALA A 48 -1.71 14.50 0.95
CA ALA A 48 -2.40 15.15 2.06
C ALA A 48 -2.14 16.66 2.10
N ARG A 49 -0.88 17.11 2.04
CA ARG A 49 -0.58 18.55 2.14
C ARG A 49 -1.04 19.36 0.94
N GLU A 50 -1.02 18.77 -0.25
CA GLU A 50 -1.48 19.43 -1.47
C GLU A 50 -2.99 19.28 -1.66
N ASN A 51 -3.69 18.48 -0.84
CA ASN A 51 -5.09 18.12 -1.03
C ASN A 51 -5.35 17.57 -2.44
N VAL A 52 -4.63 16.51 -2.80
CA VAL A 52 -4.79 15.77 -4.07
C VAL A 52 -5.12 14.31 -3.79
N LEU A 53 -5.81 13.67 -4.74
CA LEU A 53 -6.19 12.25 -4.62
C LEU A 53 -4.95 11.36 -4.52
N PHE A 54 -5.06 10.28 -3.75
CA PHE A 54 -3.97 9.33 -3.54
C PHE A 54 -4.43 7.88 -3.70
N ILE A 55 -3.69 7.11 -4.49
CA ILE A 55 -3.82 5.66 -4.60
C ILE A 55 -2.58 5.04 -3.96
N ASN A 56 -2.78 4.35 -2.83
CA ASN A 56 -1.73 3.54 -2.21
C ASN A 56 -1.57 2.20 -2.95
N LEU A 57 -1.13 2.26 -4.21
CA LEU A 57 -0.92 1.10 -5.05
C LEU A 57 0.03 0.09 -4.41
N ASN A 58 0.99 0.56 -3.60
CA ASN A 58 1.92 -0.30 -2.89
C ASN A 58 1.17 -1.31 -2.01
N HIS A 59 0.28 -0.80 -1.16
CA HIS A 59 -0.46 -1.64 -0.21
C HIS A 59 -1.48 -2.52 -0.93
N ILE A 60 -2.15 -2.00 -1.96
CA ILE A 60 -3.10 -2.79 -2.78
C ILE A 60 -2.40 -4.00 -3.40
N VAL A 61 -1.23 -3.78 -4.02
CA VAL A 61 -0.47 -4.87 -4.64
C VAL A 61 0.10 -5.82 -3.59
N CYS A 62 0.57 -5.32 -2.44
CA CYS A 62 1.01 -6.17 -1.33
C CYS A 62 -0.10 -7.13 -0.89
N ASP A 63 -1.33 -6.64 -0.70
CA ASP A 63 -2.45 -7.46 -0.24
C ASP A 63 -2.78 -8.58 -1.23
N VAL A 64 -2.73 -8.28 -2.54
CA VAL A 64 -2.95 -9.28 -3.60
C VAL A 64 -1.80 -10.29 -3.65
N MET A 65 -0.56 -9.81 -3.65
CA MET A 65 0.62 -10.67 -3.67
C MET A 65 0.66 -11.61 -2.46
N THR A 66 0.43 -11.09 -1.25
CA THR A 66 0.32 -11.90 -0.02
C THR A 66 -0.67 -13.06 -0.19
N GLN A 67 -1.84 -12.80 -0.78
CA GLN A 67 -2.86 -13.84 -1.00
C GLN A 67 -2.41 -14.91 -1.99
N LEU A 68 -1.61 -14.53 -2.99
CA LEU A 68 -1.04 -15.47 -3.97
C LEU A 68 0.17 -16.24 -3.42
N GLY A 69 0.88 -15.66 -2.45
CA GLY A 69 2.02 -16.26 -1.77
C GLY A 69 3.36 -16.05 -2.48
N GLN A 70 4.42 -16.20 -1.70
CA GLN A 70 5.80 -15.95 -2.13
C GLN A 70 6.23 -16.79 -3.35
N PRO A 71 5.96 -18.11 -3.43
CA PRO A 71 6.38 -18.89 -4.59
C PRO A 71 5.81 -18.37 -5.91
N PHE A 72 4.53 -18.00 -5.93
CA PHE A 72 3.90 -17.45 -7.13
C PHE A 72 4.50 -16.09 -7.51
N SER A 73 4.85 -15.27 -6.51
CA SER A 73 5.53 -14.00 -6.75
C SER A 73 6.90 -14.19 -7.39
N ASP A 74 7.71 -15.08 -6.82
CA ASP A 74 9.09 -15.36 -7.25
C ASP A 74 9.13 -15.98 -8.65
N GLU A 75 8.20 -16.87 -8.96
CA GLU A 75 8.21 -17.64 -10.22
C GLU A 75 7.44 -16.95 -11.36
N VAL A 76 6.40 -16.16 -11.05
CA VAL A 76 5.44 -15.69 -12.05
C VAL A 76 5.39 -14.17 -12.14
N LEU A 77 5.45 -13.44 -11.02
CA LEU A 77 5.17 -11.99 -11.03
C LEU A 77 6.42 -11.15 -11.28
N PHE A 78 7.58 -11.62 -10.87
CA PHE A 78 8.87 -10.93 -11.04
C PHE A 78 9.84 -11.72 -11.91
N ARG A 79 10.83 -11.04 -12.46
CA ARG A 79 11.92 -11.71 -13.15
C ARG A 79 12.75 -12.49 -12.13
N SER A 80 13.28 -13.66 -12.52
CA SER A 80 14.09 -14.49 -11.63
C SER A 80 15.44 -13.86 -11.25
N ASP A 81 15.91 -12.86 -12.00
CA ASP A 81 17.20 -12.18 -11.81
C ASP A 81 17.09 -10.85 -11.05
N ASP A 82 15.88 -10.38 -10.70
CA ASP A 82 15.68 -9.11 -10.00
C ASP A 82 14.32 -9.00 -9.28
N HIS A 83 14.33 -8.34 -8.11
CA HIS A 83 13.16 -8.11 -7.25
C HIS A 83 12.34 -6.86 -7.60
N THR A 84 12.63 -6.19 -8.72
CA THR A 84 12.04 -4.90 -9.10
C THR A 84 11.20 -4.98 -10.35
N HIS A 85 11.75 -5.60 -11.39
CA HIS A 85 11.12 -5.66 -12.69
C HIS A 85 10.13 -6.83 -12.75
N THR A 86 8.87 -6.50 -13.02
CA THR A 86 7.79 -7.49 -13.16
C THR A 86 7.82 -8.18 -14.51
N THR A 87 7.31 -9.41 -14.57
CA THR A 87 6.95 -10.07 -15.84
C THR A 87 5.73 -9.39 -16.47
N LEU A 88 5.31 -9.87 -17.65
CA LEU A 88 4.03 -9.45 -18.25
C LEU A 88 2.84 -9.70 -17.29
N MET A 89 2.81 -10.87 -16.63
CA MET A 89 1.74 -11.22 -15.70
C MET A 89 1.75 -10.31 -14.47
N GLY A 90 2.94 -10.00 -13.93
CA GLY A 90 3.08 -9.02 -12.84
C GLY A 90 2.64 -7.61 -13.23
N ALA A 91 2.96 -7.17 -14.45
CA ALA A 91 2.51 -5.88 -14.96
C ALA A 91 0.97 -5.83 -15.13
N GLN A 92 0.36 -6.91 -15.61
CA GLN A 92 -1.10 -7.03 -15.71
C GLN A 92 -1.77 -7.00 -14.33
N LEU A 93 -1.22 -7.72 -13.35
CA LEU A 93 -1.69 -7.67 -11.96
C LEU A 93 -1.61 -6.26 -11.38
N ASN A 94 -0.50 -5.55 -11.60
CA ASN A 94 -0.35 -4.17 -11.17
C ASN A 94 -1.37 -3.24 -11.83
N ALA A 95 -1.64 -3.40 -13.13
CA ALA A 95 -2.68 -2.65 -13.84
C ALA A 95 -4.09 -2.93 -13.26
N HIS A 96 -4.40 -4.18 -12.91
CA HIS A 96 -5.63 -4.52 -12.20
C HIS A 96 -5.72 -3.81 -10.84
N CYS A 97 -4.62 -3.73 -10.10
CA CYS A 97 -4.56 -3.02 -8.83
C CYS A 97 -4.74 -1.49 -8.99
N VAL A 98 -4.25 -0.90 -10.07
CA VAL A 98 -4.52 0.52 -10.42
C VAL A 98 -6.01 0.74 -10.64
N VAL A 99 -6.68 -0.14 -11.40
CA VAL A 99 -8.13 -0.06 -11.61
C VAL A 99 -8.89 -0.16 -10.28
N ALA A 100 -8.52 -1.12 -9.43
CA ALA A 100 -9.10 -1.25 -8.10
C ALA A 100 -8.90 0.02 -7.25
N GLY A 101 -7.72 0.63 -7.32
CA GLY A 101 -7.39 1.89 -6.66
C GLY A 101 -8.22 3.07 -7.17
N ILE A 102 -8.35 3.23 -8.50
CA ILE A 102 -9.19 4.27 -9.11
C ILE A 102 -10.65 4.12 -8.64
N LYS A 103 -11.19 2.89 -8.65
CA LYS A 103 -12.56 2.63 -8.18
C LYS A 103 -12.74 2.92 -6.69
N SER A 104 -11.72 2.72 -5.86
CA SER A 104 -11.80 3.05 -4.42
C SER A 104 -11.83 4.54 -4.10
N LEU A 105 -11.47 5.41 -5.05
CA LEU A 105 -11.58 6.86 -4.89
C LEU A 105 -13.04 7.35 -4.96
N GLY A 106 -13.96 6.52 -5.45
CA GLY A 106 -15.39 6.84 -5.52
C GLY A 106 -15.69 8.12 -6.30
N GLU A 107 -16.69 8.86 -5.82
CA GLU A 107 -17.18 10.10 -6.45
C GLU A 107 -16.15 11.24 -6.46
N ALA A 108 -15.09 11.16 -5.66
CA ALA A 108 -14.02 12.14 -5.68
C ALA A 108 -13.17 12.07 -6.96
N CYS A 109 -13.33 11.03 -7.78
CA CYS A 109 -12.52 10.77 -8.97
C CYS A 109 -13.38 10.47 -10.20
N ASP A 110 -13.54 11.47 -11.06
CA ASP A 110 -14.27 11.36 -12.35
C ASP A 110 -13.68 10.27 -13.26
N LEU A 111 -12.38 9.98 -13.15
CA LEU A 111 -11.70 8.95 -13.95
C LEU A 111 -12.35 7.57 -13.83
N SER A 112 -13.01 7.28 -12.70
CA SER A 112 -13.75 6.03 -12.50
C SER A 112 -14.84 5.80 -13.56
N GLY A 113 -15.47 6.87 -14.06
CA GLY A 113 -16.48 6.83 -15.12
C GLY A 113 -15.94 6.62 -16.53
N PHE A 114 -14.62 6.72 -16.73
CA PHE A 114 -13.96 6.55 -18.03
C PHE A 114 -13.26 5.19 -18.19
N LEU A 115 -13.41 4.30 -17.22
CA LEU A 115 -12.87 2.94 -17.30
C LEU A 115 -13.59 2.13 -18.39
N SER A 116 -12.83 1.34 -19.14
CA SER A 116 -13.40 0.50 -20.21
C SER A 116 -14.28 -0.64 -19.63
N PRO A 117 -15.15 -1.27 -20.44
CA PRO A 117 -15.95 -2.41 -19.99
C PRO A 117 -15.12 -3.57 -19.42
N THR A 118 -13.87 -3.75 -19.87
CA THR A 118 -12.94 -4.76 -19.34
C THR A 118 -12.62 -4.56 -17.85
N ALA A 119 -12.78 -3.34 -17.33
CA ALA A 119 -12.59 -3.04 -15.92
C ALA A 119 -13.80 -3.43 -15.05
N ALA A 120 -14.96 -3.75 -15.64
CA ALA A 120 -16.18 -4.08 -14.90
C ALA A 120 -15.99 -5.13 -13.77
N PRO A 121 -15.30 -6.27 -13.98
CA PRO A 121 -15.14 -7.29 -12.93
C PRO A 121 -14.17 -6.90 -11.81
N VAL A 122 -13.36 -5.85 -11.96
CA VAL A 122 -12.41 -5.43 -10.93
C VAL A 122 -13.15 -4.74 -9.80
N LEU A 123 -13.08 -5.29 -8.58
CA LEU A 123 -13.66 -4.67 -7.39
C LEU A 123 -12.80 -3.48 -6.92
N PRO A 124 -13.40 -2.46 -6.27
CA PRO A 124 -12.62 -1.41 -5.63
C PRO A 124 -11.69 -1.99 -4.56
N ALA A 125 -10.50 -1.41 -4.44
CA ALA A 125 -9.57 -1.76 -3.36
C ALA A 125 -10.20 -1.48 -2.00
N ARG A 126 -9.86 -2.28 -0.99
CA ARG A 126 -10.32 -2.04 0.38
C ARG A 126 -9.70 -0.74 0.89
N THR A 127 -10.54 0.23 1.24
CA THR A 127 -10.09 1.42 1.95
C THR A 127 -9.88 1.06 3.40
N VAL A 128 -8.62 0.92 3.81
CA VAL A 128 -8.31 0.95 5.24
C VAL A 128 -8.48 2.40 5.67
N HIS A 129 -9.61 2.73 6.28
CA HIS A 129 -9.72 4.00 6.99
C HIS A 129 -8.60 4.03 8.05
N ASP A 130 -7.82 5.10 8.07
CA ASP A 130 -6.66 5.34 8.94
C ASP A 130 -6.98 5.10 10.43
N ASN A 131 -6.97 3.85 10.89
CA ASN A 131 -7.20 3.54 12.29
C ASN A 131 -6.48 2.26 12.74
N GLU A 132 -5.19 2.19 12.46
CA GLU A 132 -4.26 1.35 13.23
C GLU A 132 -2.96 2.13 13.46
N HIS A 133 -3.04 3.19 14.27
CA HIS A 133 -1.94 3.48 15.19
C HIS A 133 -2.12 2.53 16.37
N PRO A 134 -1.26 1.52 16.59
CA PRO A 134 -1.20 0.90 17.90
C PRO A 134 -0.75 2.00 18.87
N SER A 135 -1.70 2.50 19.68
CA SER A 135 -1.40 3.41 20.77
C SER A 135 -0.32 2.78 21.63
N GLU A 136 0.82 3.45 21.73
CA GLU A 136 2.02 3.02 22.45
C GLU A 136 1.85 3.08 23.98
N THR A 137 0.64 2.84 24.48
CA THR A 137 0.26 2.99 25.90
C THR A 137 -0.19 1.69 26.57
N ASP A 138 -0.12 0.54 25.90
CA ASP A 138 -0.47 -0.76 26.53
C ASP A 138 0.77 -1.62 26.84
N ARG A 139 1.77 -1.01 27.49
CA ARG A 139 2.92 -1.70 28.08
C ARG A 139 3.32 -1.11 29.43
N THR A 140 2.34 -0.94 30.31
CA THR A 140 2.61 -0.90 31.76
C THR A 140 1.44 -1.55 32.47
N HIS A 141 1.61 -2.82 32.81
CA HIS A 141 1.10 -3.50 34.01
C HIS A 141 1.19 -5.01 33.75
N GLU A 142 2.37 -5.57 33.98
CA GLU A 142 2.45 -6.98 34.35
C GLU A 142 2.95 -7.05 35.79
N ASP A 143 2.10 -7.67 36.58
CA ASP A 143 2.07 -7.64 38.03
C ASP A 143 3.30 -8.29 38.67
N THR A 144 3.78 -7.56 39.66
CA THR A 144 4.32 -8.03 40.94
C THR A 144 3.71 -9.37 41.41
N HIS A 145 4.36 -10.48 41.09
CA HIS A 145 4.31 -11.67 41.94
C HIS A 145 5.55 -12.56 41.76
N ARG A 146 6.53 -12.41 42.67
CA ARG A 146 7.39 -13.53 43.04
C ARG A 146 7.90 -13.42 44.48
N ALA A 147 7.22 -14.20 45.32
CA ALA A 147 7.75 -15.00 46.42
C ALA A 147 8.61 -14.32 47.50
N ASN A 148 7.96 -14.08 48.64
CA ASN A 148 8.57 -14.34 49.94
C ASN A 148 9.05 -15.80 50.01
N ASP A 149 10.25 -15.98 50.55
CA ASP A 149 10.62 -16.98 51.58
C ASP A 149 12.03 -17.54 51.31
N VAL A 150 13.02 -17.13 52.12
CA VAL A 150 13.97 -18.03 52.80
C VAL A 150 14.56 -17.26 53.99
N SER A 151 14.20 -17.72 55.19
CA SER A 151 14.85 -17.36 56.46
C SER A 151 16.23 -18.03 56.56
N GLY A 152 17.22 -17.28 57.06
CA GLY A 152 18.53 -17.79 57.45
C GLY A 152 18.49 -18.66 58.72
N PRO A 153 19.61 -19.31 59.04
CA PRO A 153 20.40 -18.85 60.19
C PRO A 153 21.80 -18.35 59.84
#